data_AF-A0A840PTS8-F1
#
_entry.id   AF-A0A840PTS8-F1
#
_cell.length_a   1.000
_cell.length_b   1.000
_cell.length_c   1.000
_cell.angle_alpha   90.00
_cell.angle_beta   90.00
_cell.angle_gamma   90.00
#
_symmetry.space_group_name_H-M   'P 1'
#
loop_
_entity.id
_entity.type
_entity.pdbx_description
1 polymer ?
#
loop_
_entity_poly.entity_id
_entity_poly.type
_entity_poly.pdbx_seq_one_letter_code
_entity_poly.pdbx_strand_id
1 'polypeptide(L)'
;MKWWKISLVVLLAAVMVILAACGEKEMTKVKVGEVTRSIFYAPQYVAISNGYFEEEGLEIELSTIPGGDKTMTALLSDGIDIALVGAETSIYVTAQGANDPIKNFAQLTQTDGTFLVSREKIDEFSWDMLKGSTFLGQRKGGMPQMVGEFVLEKHGINPHKDLNLIQNIEFANIATAFA
;
A
#
# COMPACT_ATOMS: atom_id res chain seq x y z
N MET A 1 13.17 2.68 -67.96
CA MET A 1 12.55 1.46 -67.39
C MET A 1 13.26 0.86 -66.16
N LYS A 2 14.43 1.37 -65.71
CA LYS A 2 15.14 0.83 -64.52
C LYS A 2 14.87 1.59 -63.21
N TRP A 3 14.46 2.86 -63.27
CA TRP A 3 14.35 3.72 -62.07
C TRP A 3 13.13 3.39 -61.20
N TRP A 4 12.00 3.01 -61.81
CA TRP A 4 10.82 2.48 -61.11
C TRP A 4 11.17 1.29 -60.20
N LYS A 5 12.01 0.36 -60.68
CA LYS A 5 12.35 -0.86 -59.92
C LYS A 5 13.21 -0.54 -58.69
N ILE A 6 14.08 0.46 -58.79
CA ILE A 6 14.91 0.94 -57.68
C ILE A 6 14.03 1.64 -56.65
N SER A 7 13.11 2.52 -57.08
CA SER A 7 12.14 3.16 -56.19
C SER A 7 11.25 2.16 -55.46
N LEU A 8 10.82 1.08 -56.12
CA LEU A 8 10.01 0.03 -55.51
C LEU A 8 10.76 -0.72 -54.41
N VAL A 9 12.04 -1.02 -54.62
CA VAL A 9 12.90 -1.71 -53.64
C VAL A 9 13.19 -0.83 -52.43
N VAL A 10 13.45 0.46 -52.63
CA VAL A 10 13.67 1.42 -51.54
C VAL A 10 12.39 1.60 -50.70
N LEU A 11 11.23 1.67 -51.34
CA LEU A 11 9.95 1.75 -50.65
C LEU A 11 9.68 0.46 -49.83
N LEU A 12 9.95 -0.72 -50.40
CA LEU A 12 9.77 -2.00 -49.70
C LEU A 12 10.70 -2.12 -48.47
N ALA A 13 11.95 -1.66 -48.60
CA ALA A 13 12.91 -1.64 -47.51
C ALA A 13 12.49 -0.66 -46.41
N ALA A 14 11.99 0.53 -46.77
CA ALA A 14 11.47 1.50 -45.80
C ALA A 14 10.25 0.95 -45.04
N VAL A 15 9.34 0.24 -45.73
CA VAL A 15 8.17 -0.40 -45.11
C VAL A 15 8.59 -1.53 -44.16
N MET A 16 9.60 -2.34 -44.51
CA MET A 16 10.13 -3.39 -43.62
C MET A 16 10.82 -2.80 -42.37
N VAL A 17 11.50 -1.67 -42.48
CA VAL A 17 12.10 -0.97 -41.32
C VAL A 17 11.02 -0.39 -40.40
N ILE A 18 9.93 0.15 -40.95
CA ILE A 18 8.79 0.65 -40.15
C ILE A 18 8.06 -0.50 -39.45
N LEU A 19 7.89 -1.65 -40.11
CA LEU A 19 7.28 -2.85 -39.52
C LEU A 19 8.15 -3.48 -38.42
N ALA A 20 9.48 -3.44 -38.55
CA ALA A 20 10.40 -3.92 -37.52
C ALA A 20 10.51 -2.95 -36.32
N ALA A 21 10.12 -1.68 -36.48
CA ALA A 21 10.08 -0.69 -35.41
C ALA A 21 8.79 -0.78 -34.55
N CYS A 22 7.78 -1.54 -34.99
CA CYS A 22 6.71 -2.02 -34.13
C CYS A 22 7.20 -3.22 -33.30
N GLY A 23 8.15 -2.98 -32.40
CA GLY A 23 8.50 -3.95 -31.37
C GLY A 23 7.34 -4.08 -30.37
N GLU A 24 6.95 -5.31 -30.04
CA GLU A 24 6.13 -5.56 -28.86
C GLU A 24 6.86 -4.97 -27.65
N LYS A 25 6.17 -4.11 -26.89
CA LYS A 25 6.73 -3.55 -25.67
C LYS A 25 6.87 -4.70 -24.68
N GLU A 26 8.10 -5.09 -24.36
CA GLU A 26 8.36 -6.13 -23.38
C GLU A 26 7.85 -5.64 -22.02
N MET A 27 6.83 -6.31 -21.51
CA MET A 27 6.20 -5.96 -20.24
C MET A 27 6.96 -6.62 -19.10
N THR A 28 7.40 -5.82 -18.13
CA THR A 28 7.96 -6.33 -16.88
C THR A 28 6.83 -6.53 -15.88
N LYS A 29 6.62 -7.79 -15.49
CA LYS A 29 5.62 -8.11 -14.47
C LYS A 29 6.12 -7.75 -13.07
N VAL A 30 5.29 -7.05 -12.30
CA VAL A 30 5.58 -6.63 -10.92
C VAL A 30 4.42 -7.02 -10.02
N LYS A 31 4.69 -7.88 -9.04
CA LYS A 31 3.72 -8.32 -8.04
C LYS A 31 3.70 -7.36 -6.86
N VAL A 32 2.57 -6.71 -6.64
CA VAL A 32 2.37 -5.74 -5.56
C VAL A 32 1.42 -6.33 -4.52
N GLY A 33 1.85 -6.36 -3.26
CA GLY A 33 1.03 -6.78 -2.13
C GLY A 33 0.62 -5.58 -1.27
N GLU A 34 -0.66 -5.42 -0.99
CA GLU A 34 -1.16 -4.37 -0.11
C GLU A 34 -1.83 -4.96 1.14
N VAL A 35 -1.63 -4.33 2.30
CA VAL A 35 -2.23 -4.83 3.56
C VAL A 35 -3.76 -4.70 3.62
N THR A 36 -4.34 -3.81 2.82
CA THR A 36 -5.78 -3.54 2.76
C THR A 36 -6.16 -2.85 1.46
N ARG A 37 -7.36 -3.16 0.93
CA ARG A 37 -7.96 -2.44 -0.21
C ARG A 37 -8.66 -1.19 0.31
N SER A 38 -7.95 -0.06 0.32
CA SER A 38 -8.43 1.22 0.87
C SER A 38 -8.09 2.42 -0.01
N ILE A 39 -8.89 3.49 0.08
CA ILE A 39 -8.62 4.80 -0.53
C ILE A 39 -7.25 5.38 -0.13
N PHE A 40 -6.69 4.90 0.97
CA PHE A 40 -5.31 5.19 1.39
C PHE A 40 -4.28 4.89 0.29
N TYR A 41 -4.58 3.95 -0.62
CA TYR A 41 -3.75 3.63 -1.78
C TYR A 41 -4.38 4.07 -3.11
N ALA A 42 -5.26 5.08 -3.11
CA ALA A 42 -5.92 5.56 -4.33
C ALA A 42 -4.96 5.88 -5.49
N PRO A 43 -3.79 6.52 -5.28
CA PRO A 43 -2.89 6.83 -6.39
C PRO A 43 -2.47 5.62 -7.22
N GLN A 44 -2.20 4.46 -6.62
CA GLN A 44 -1.84 3.26 -7.39
C GLN A 44 -3.03 2.71 -8.19
N TYR A 45 -4.26 2.74 -7.65
CA TYR A 45 -5.42 2.24 -8.39
C TYR A 45 -5.74 3.14 -9.58
N VAL A 46 -5.57 4.45 -9.43
CA VAL A 46 -5.70 5.42 -10.52
C VAL A 46 -4.65 5.14 -11.60
N ALA A 47 -3.41 4.87 -11.21
CA ALA A 47 -2.33 4.54 -12.14
C ALA A 47 -2.56 3.22 -12.90
N ILE A 48 -3.05 2.18 -12.21
CA ILE A 48 -3.47 0.91 -12.84
C ILE A 48 -4.64 1.17 -13.81
N SER A 49 -5.68 1.88 -13.35
CA SER A 49 -6.91 2.06 -14.13
C SER A 49 -6.73 2.93 -15.37
N ASN A 50 -5.79 3.88 -15.33
CA ASN A 50 -5.48 4.74 -16.47
C ASN A 50 -4.33 4.21 -17.35
N GLY A 51 -3.79 3.03 -17.05
CA GLY A 51 -2.73 2.41 -17.86
C GLY A 51 -1.35 3.06 -17.71
N TYR A 52 -1.11 3.89 -16.69
CA TYR A 52 0.19 4.56 -16.52
C TYR A 52 1.34 3.57 -16.30
N PHE A 53 1.08 2.44 -15.66
CA PHE A 53 2.09 1.37 -15.56
C PHE A 53 2.37 0.72 -16.92
N GLU A 54 1.33 0.48 -17.72
CA GLU A 54 1.46 -0.09 -19.06
C GLU A 54 2.24 0.86 -20.00
N GLU A 55 1.97 2.16 -19.90
CA GLU A 55 2.71 3.24 -20.57
C GLU A 55 4.19 3.30 -20.20
N GLU A 56 4.57 2.75 -19.04
CA GLU A 56 5.97 2.59 -18.60
C GLU A 56 6.53 1.16 -18.84
N GLY A 57 5.72 0.24 -19.39
CA GLY A 57 6.14 -1.14 -19.68
C GLY A 57 6.06 -2.07 -18.48
N LEU A 58 5.21 -1.75 -17.51
CA LEU A 58 5.00 -2.51 -16.28
C LEU A 58 3.62 -3.16 -16.27
N GLU A 59 3.56 -4.46 -16.00
CA GLU A 59 2.33 -5.19 -15.76
C GLU A 59 2.18 -5.42 -14.24
N ILE A 60 1.18 -4.80 -13.63
CA ILE A 60 0.98 -4.88 -12.17
C ILE A 60 0.04 -6.04 -11.82
N GLU A 61 0.54 -6.99 -11.03
CA GLU A 61 -0.29 -8.01 -10.36
C GLU A 61 -0.53 -7.59 -8.91
N LEU A 62 -1.71 -7.01 -8.64
CA LEU A 62 -2.07 -6.53 -7.31
C LEU A 62 -2.78 -7.61 -6.49
N SER A 63 -2.29 -7.86 -5.28
CA SER A 63 -2.89 -8.76 -4.29
C SER A 63 -3.12 -8.08 -2.95
N THR A 64 -4.23 -8.39 -2.28
CA THR A 64 -4.51 -7.91 -0.92
C THR A 64 -4.13 -8.99 0.09
N ILE A 65 -3.19 -8.68 0.99
CA ILE A 65 -2.61 -9.60 1.96
C ILE A 65 -2.86 -9.03 3.38
N PRO A 66 -3.94 -9.45 4.08
CA PRO A 66 -4.31 -8.83 5.35
C PRO A 66 -3.26 -9.07 6.45
N GLY A 67 -2.67 -7.98 6.93
CA GLY A 67 -1.69 -7.99 8.02
C GLY A 67 -0.25 -7.82 7.55
N GLY A 68 0.51 -7.02 8.30
CA GLY A 68 1.92 -6.74 7.99
C GLY A 68 2.81 -7.97 8.09
N ASP A 69 2.53 -8.88 9.02
CA ASP A 69 3.22 -10.17 9.17
C ASP A 69 3.09 -11.06 7.93
N LYS A 70 1.86 -11.25 7.43
CA LYS A 70 1.62 -12.04 6.22
C LYS A 70 2.20 -11.38 4.97
N THR A 71 2.09 -10.05 4.87
CA THR A 71 2.68 -9.27 3.77
C THR A 71 4.18 -9.41 3.74
N MET A 72 4.85 -9.34 4.90
CA MET A 72 6.30 -9.54 4.99
C MET A 72 6.71 -10.97 4.66
N THR A 73 5.96 -11.98 5.11
CA THR A 73 6.21 -13.37 4.71
C THR A 73 6.16 -13.53 3.20
N ALA A 74 5.16 -12.94 2.53
CA ALA A 74 5.04 -13.00 1.08
C ALA A 74 6.21 -12.29 0.37
N LEU A 75 6.69 -11.17 0.91
CA LEU A 75 7.84 -10.45 0.35
C LEU A 75 9.15 -11.24 0.52
N LEU A 76 9.37 -11.82 1.70
CA LEU A 76 10.57 -12.63 2.00
C LEU A 76 10.61 -13.97 1.26
N SER A 77 9.46 -14.45 0.77
CA SER A 77 9.35 -15.71 0.04
C SER A 77 9.23 -15.53 -1.48
N ASP A 78 9.56 -14.34 -2.02
CA ASP A 78 9.42 -13.98 -3.44
C ASP A 78 7.98 -14.14 -3.99
N GLY A 79 6.99 -14.11 -3.11
CA GLY A 79 5.57 -14.16 -3.45
C GLY A 79 5.06 -12.82 -4.01
N ILE A 80 5.64 -11.72 -3.54
CA ILE A 80 5.44 -10.35 -4.05
C ILE A 80 6.79 -9.65 -4.20
N ASP A 81 6.88 -8.68 -5.10
CA ASP A 81 8.10 -7.90 -5.33
C ASP A 81 8.09 -6.59 -4.51
N ILE A 82 6.90 -6.02 -4.30
CA ILE A 82 6.70 -4.75 -3.59
C ILE A 82 5.58 -4.91 -2.56
N ALA A 83 5.81 -4.41 -1.34
CA ALA A 83 4.82 -4.36 -0.28
C ALA A 83 4.37 -2.93 0.02
N LEU A 84 3.06 -2.69 0.00
CA LEU A 84 2.43 -1.48 0.54
C LEU A 84 1.99 -1.75 1.98
N VAL A 85 2.90 -1.44 2.89
CA VAL A 85 2.83 -1.74 4.32
C VAL A 85 3.47 -0.62 5.14
N GLY A 86 3.19 -0.60 6.44
CA GLY A 86 3.88 0.31 7.36
C GLY A 86 5.39 0.02 7.45
N ALA A 87 6.16 1.08 7.70
CA ALA A 87 7.62 1.03 7.78
C ALA A 87 8.15 0.31 9.05
N GLU A 88 7.29 0.09 10.05
CA GLU A 88 7.64 -0.68 11.25
C GLU A 88 7.99 -2.14 10.92
N THR A 89 7.37 -2.68 9.87
CA THR A 89 7.50 -4.10 9.53
C THR A 89 8.92 -4.48 9.12
N SER A 90 9.63 -3.60 8.40
CA SER A 90 11.04 -3.82 8.09
C SER A 90 11.90 -3.86 9.37
N ILE A 91 11.59 -3.02 10.36
CA ILE A 91 12.30 -2.99 11.65
C ILE A 91 12.09 -4.32 12.39
N TYR A 92 10.86 -4.83 12.44
CA TYR A 92 10.57 -6.10 13.10
C TYR A 92 11.25 -7.28 12.43
N VAL A 93 11.21 -7.36 11.10
CA VAL A 93 11.84 -8.43 10.33
C VAL A 93 13.36 -8.41 10.48
N THR A 94 13.98 -7.22 10.44
CA THR A 94 15.41 -7.07 10.74
C THR A 94 15.74 -7.49 12.18
N ALA A 95 14.94 -7.08 13.17
CA ALA A 95 15.14 -7.45 14.56
C ALA A 95 14.99 -8.97 14.81
N GLN A 96 14.22 -9.67 13.97
CA GLN A 96 14.05 -11.12 13.99
C GLN A 96 15.17 -11.88 13.27
N GLY A 97 16.17 -11.18 12.71
CA GLY A 97 17.34 -11.80 12.09
C GLY A 97 17.13 -12.23 10.65
N ALA A 98 16.24 -11.57 9.90
CA ALA A 98 16.12 -11.81 8.47
C ALA A 98 17.46 -11.53 7.75
N ASN A 99 17.88 -12.48 6.91
CA ASN A 99 19.15 -12.43 6.20
C ASN A 99 19.15 -11.38 5.08
N ASP A 100 17.98 -11.12 4.47
CA ASP A 100 17.82 -10.12 3.44
C ASP A 100 17.24 -8.81 4.01
N PRO A 101 17.95 -7.68 3.87
CA PRO A 101 17.48 -6.40 4.37
C PRO A 101 16.33 -5.89 3.51
N ILE A 102 15.15 -5.78 4.12
CA ILE A 102 13.97 -5.13 3.54
C ILE A 102 14.22 -3.63 3.44
N LYS A 103 14.01 -3.06 2.25
CA LYS A 103 14.26 -1.65 1.99
C LYS A 103 12.94 -0.89 1.89
N ASN A 104 12.75 0.08 2.78
CA ASN A 104 11.75 1.13 2.58
C ASN A 104 12.30 2.14 1.57
N PHE A 105 11.72 2.22 0.38
CA PHE A 105 12.28 3.04 -0.71
C PHE A 105 11.34 4.14 -1.22
N ALA A 106 10.05 4.10 -0.87
CA ALA A 106 9.07 5.10 -1.30
C ALA A 106 8.05 5.38 -0.19
N GLN A 107 7.77 6.66 0.03
CA GLN A 107 6.69 7.11 0.89
C GLN A 107 5.42 7.29 0.05
N LEU A 108 4.36 6.55 0.37
CA LEU A 108 3.07 6.65 -0.32
C LEU A 108 2.16 7.73 0.26
N THR A 109 2.22 7.94 1.57
CA THR A 109 1.30 8.83 2.29
C THR A 109 2.07 9.77 3.22
N GLN A 110 1.65 11.02 3.29
CA GLN A 110 2.28 12.04 4.13
C GLN A 110 1.84 11.94 5.59
N THR A 111 0.58 11.56 5.82
CA THR A 111 -0.05 11.47 7.13
C THR A 111 -0.63 10.08 7.35
N ASP A 112 -0.86 9.76 8.61
CA ASP A 112 -1.67 8.59 8.95
C ASP A 112 -3.11 8.75 8.42
N GLY A 113 -3.69 7.64 8.00
CA GLY A 113 -5.02 7.59 7.39
C GLY A 113 -6.13 7.19 8.35
N THR A 114 -5.87 7.11 9.65
CA THR A 114 -6.88 6.70 10.64
C THR A 114 -7.68 7.90 11.14
N PHE A 115 -8.91 7.61 11.55
CA PHE A 115 -9.83 8.59 12.11
C PHE A 115 -10.25 8.16 13.51
N LEU A 116 -10.33 9.13 14.42
CA LEU A 116 -11.04 8.97 15.68
C LEU A 116 -12.52 9.28 15.45
N VAL A 117 -13.38 8.30 15.70
CA VAL A 117 -14.82 8.41 15.41
C VAL A 117 -15.61 8.15 16.68
N SER A 118 -16.65 8.95 16.91
CA SER A 118 -17.63 8.76 18.00
C SER A 118 -18.96 8.26 17.42
N ARG A 119 -19.67 7.39 18.16
CA ARG A 119 -21.01 6.92 17.80
C ARG A 119 -22.04 8.05 17.92
N GLU A 120 -21.82 8.91 18.90
CA GLU A 120 -22.67 10.05 19.18
C GLU A 120 -21.99 11.32 18.67
N LYS A 121 -22.81 12.29 18.28
CA LYS A 121 -22.33 13.62 17.91
C LYS A 121 -21.68 14.29 19.12
N ILE A 122 -20.46 14.79 18.93
CA ILE A 122 -19.74 15.60 19.92
C ILE A 122 -19.56 16.98 19.31
N ASP A 123 -20.22 18.00 19.88
CA ASP A 123 -20.15 19.37 19.37
C ASP A 123 -18.80 20.04 19.69
N GLU A 124 -18.25 19.76 20.88
CA GLU A 124 -16.93 20.26 21.32
C GLU A 124 -16.09 19.09 21.83
N PHE A 125 -15.13 18.65 21.02
CA PHE A 125 -14.24 17.56 21.39
C PHE A 125 -13.08 18.05 22.26
N SER A 126 -12.82 17.34 23.35
CA SER A 126 -11.55 17.43 24.10
C SER A 126 -10.98 16.03 24.32
N TRP A 127 -9.65 15.91 24.30
CA TRP A 127 -8.97 14.63 24.45
C TRP A 127 -9.29 13.94 25.78
N ASP A 128 -9.47 14.71 26.85
CA ASP A 128 -9.84 14.17 28.17
C ASP A 128 -11.15 13.39 28.16
N MET A 129 -12.04 13.63 27.20
CA MET A 129 -13.28 12.85 27.02
C MET A 129 -13.02 11.37 26.73
N LEU A 130 -11.83 11.01 26.23
CA LEU A 130 -11.48 9.62 26.00
C LEU A 130 -11.20 8.88 27.31
N LYS A 131 -10.79 9.56 28.39
CA LYS A 131 -10.46 8.91 29.66
C LYS A 131 -11.69 8.19 30.24
N GLY A 132 -11.53 6.92 30.57
CA GLY A 132 -12.58 6.00 31.02
C GLY A 132 -13.50 5.48 29.90
N SER A 133 -13.34 5.94 28.65
CA SER A 133 -14.15 5.50 27.52
C SER A 133 -13.76 4.10 27.04
N THR A 134 -14.67 3.45 26.32
CA THR A 134 -14.35 2.26 25.54
C THR A 134 -13.78 2.68 24.19
N PHE A 135 -12.55 2.26 23.92
CA PHE A 135 -11.81 2.63 22.73
C PHE A 135 -11.58 1.37 21.88
N LEU A 136 -12.13 1.36 20.66
CA LEU A 136 -11.84 0.30 19.69
C LEU A 136 -10.48 0.58 19.05
N GLY A 137 -9.46 -0.14 19.50
CA GLY A 137 -8.11 -0.07 18.99
C GLY A 137 -7.86 -1.00 17.81
N GLN A 138 -6.72 -0.80 17.18
CA GLN A 138 -6.18 -1.60 16.11
C GLN A 138 -5.23 -2.67 16.64
N ARG A 139 -4.77 -3.57 15.76
CA ARG A 139 -3.82 -4.64 16.11
C ARG A 139 -2.57 -4.08 16.79
N LYS A 140 -2.23 -4.63 17.97
CA LYS A 140 -1.00 -4.31 18.69
C LYS A 140 0.24 -4.46 17.79
N GLY A 141 1.11 -3.47 17.81
CA GLY A 141 2.33 -3.43 16.99
C GLY A 141 2.08 -3.22 15.50
N GLY A 142 0.87 -2.86 15.06
CA GLY A 142 0.68 -2.29 13.72
C GLY A 142 0.81 -0.77 13.75
N MET A 143 1.29 -0.17 12.67
CA MET A 143 1.41 1.30 12.55
C MET A 143 0.14 2.08 12.94
N PRO A 144 -1.08 1.70 12.51
CA PRO A 144 -2.29 2.40 12.92
C PRO A 144 -2.46 2.47 14.45
N GLN A 145 -2.15 1.38 15.15
CA GLN A 145 -2.24 1.35 16.61
C GLN A 145 -1.12 2.18 17.25
N MET A 146 0.11 2.05 16.75
CA MET A 146 1.25 2.81 17.27
C MET A 146 1.04 4.32 17.13
N VAL A 147 0.51 4.78 15.99
CA VAL A 147 0.17 6.19 15.79
C VAL A 147 -0.94 6.62 16.74
N GLY A 148 -1.99 5.81 16.90
CA GLY A 148 -3.08 6.08 17.85
C GLY A 148 -2.58 6.23 19.29
N GLU A 149 -1.77 5.30 19.77
CA GLU A 149 -1.16 5.35 21.10
C GLU A 149 -0.24 6.57 21.26
N PHE A 150 0.60 6.87 20.26
CA PHE A 150 1.46 8.05 20.27
C PHE A 150 0.68 9.36 20.37
N VAL A 151 -0.45 9.48 19.66
CA VAL A 151 -1.33 10.65 19.73
C VAL A 151 -1.99 10.74 21.10
N LEU A 152 -2.51 9.64 21.64
CA LEU A 152 -3.10 9.60 22.99
C LEU A 152 -2.08 10.04 24.06
N GLU A 153 -0.86 9.52 24.00
CA GLU A 153 0.21 9.86 24.92
C GLU A 153 0.61 11.34 24.83
N LYS A 154 0.66 11.91 23.62
CA LYS A 154 0.88 13.36 23.42
C LYS A 154 -0.19 14.22 24.10
N HIS A 155 -1.38 13.68 24.30
CA HIS A 155 -2.48 14.33 25.01
C HIS A 155 -2.60 13.88 26.48
N GLY A 156 -1.57 13.21 27.02
CA GLY A 156 -1.53 12.82 28.43
C GLY A 156 -2.50 11.70 28.79
N ILE A 157 -2.86 10.86 27.81
CA ILE A 157 -3.74 9.69 27.99
C ILE A 157 -2.88 8.45 27.85
N ASN A 158 -2.81 7.64 28.90
CA ASN A 158 -2.20 6.32 28.83
C ASN A 158 -3.23 5.33 28.28
N PRO A 159 -3.06 4.78 27.07
CA PRO A 159 -4.06 3.93 26.42
C PRO A 159 -4.39 2.65 27.21
N HIS A 160 -3.48 2.16 28.05
CA HIS A 160 -3.64 0.93 28.83
C HIS A 160 -4.17 1.16 30.25
N LYS A 161 -4.17 2.40 30.74
CA LYS A 161 -4.63 2.74 32.10
C LYS A 161 -5.88 3.60 32.08
N ASP A 162 -5.94 4.52 31.12
CA ASP A 162 -6.97 5.54 31.07
C ASP A 162 -8.10 5.18 30.09
N LEU A 163 -8.00 4.08 29.33
CA LEU A 163 -9.04 3.62 28.40
C LEU A 163 -9.45 2.18 28.70
N ASN A 164 -10.70 1.83 28.40
CA ASN A 164 -11.08 0.44 28.15
C ASN A 164 -10.74 0.10 26.69
N LEU A 165 -9.48 -0.25 26.44
CA LEU A 165 -8.95 -0.51 25.11
C LEU A 165 -9.31 -1.92 24.62
N ILE A 166 -10.10 -2.01 23.56
CA ILE A 166 -10.50 -3.27 22.90
C ILE A 166 -9.67 -3.45 21.62
N GLN A 167 -8.87 -4.52 21.56
CA GLN A 167 -7.97 -4.82 20.41
C GLN A 167 -8.11 -6.26 19.88
N ASN A 168 -9.12 -6.99 20.32
CA ASN A 168 -9.39 -8.37 19.92
C ASN A 168 -10.38 -8.47 18.74
N ILE A 169 -10.60 -7.38 18.02
CA ILE A 169 -11.47 -7.31 16.83
C ILE A 169 -10.57 -7.20 15.61
N GLU A 170 -10.80 -8.05 14.60
CA GLU A 170 -10.07 -7.97 13.34
C GLU A 170 -10.36 -6.63 12.63
N PHE A 171 -9.35 -6.06 11.97
CA PHE A 171 -9.44 -4.76 11.29
C PHE A 171 -10.70 -4.62 10.42
N ALA A 172 -11.01 -5.65 9.62
CA ALA A 172 -12.16 -5.67 8.73
C ALA A 172 -13.52 -5.58 9.45
N ASN A 173 -13.56 -5.95 10.73
CA ASN A 173 -14.77 -6.00 11.55
C ASN A 173 -14.91 -4.80 12.51
N ILE A 174 -13.92 -3.90 12.58
CA ILE A 174 -13.96 -2.75 13.50
C ILE A 174 -15.15 -1.84 13.19
N ALA A 175 -15.39 -1.52 11.92
CA ALA A 175 -16.52 -0.67 11.53
C ALA A 175 -17.87 -1.30 11.92
N THR A 176 -18.05 -2.60 11.71
CA THR A 176 -19.26 -3.34 12.09
C THR A 176 -19.42 -3.42 13.61
N ALA A 177 -18.33 -3.65 14.34
CA ALA A 177 -18.36 -3.65 15.81
C ALA A 177 -18.61 -2.25 16.38
N PHE A 178 -18.26 -1.21 15.63
CA PHE A 178 -18.51 0.20 15.95
C PHE A 178 -19.94 0.65 15.60
N ALA A 179 -20.67 -0.09 14.75
CA ALA A 179 -22.06 0.20 14.40
C ALA A 179 -23.02 -0.06 15.57
#